data_AF-A0A938R6Z6-F1
#
_entry.id   AF-A0A938R6Z6-F1
#
_cell.length_a   1.000
_cell.length_b   1.000
_cell.length_c   1.000
_cell.angle_alpha   90.00
_cell.angle_beta   90.00
_cell.angle_gamma   90.00
#
_symmetry.space_group_name_H-M   'P 1'
#
loop_
_entity.id
_entity.type
_entity.pdbx_description
1 polymer ?
#
loop_
_entity_poly.entity_id
_entity_poly.type
_entity_poly.pdbx_seq_one_letter_code
_entity_poly.pdbx_strand_id
1 'polypeptide(L)' 'MLTLKTSAQLRTMRHVKSYRSCPTSTGMPMLGLELGRICQEELRRWNREMRRRWLAAAWRNRCCCR' A
#
# COMPACT_ATOMS: atom_id res chain seq x y z
N MET A 1 5.77 27.43 45.22
CA MET A 1 6.12 26.00 45.21
C MET A 1 5.71 25.43 43.86
N LEU A 2 6.65 25.34 42.90
CA LEU A 2 6.40 24.87 41.54
C LEU A 2 6.56 23.35 41.51
N THR A 3 5.46 22.62 41.40
CA THR A 3 5.46 21.16 41.22
C THR A 3 5.81 20.84 39.76
N LEU A 4 7.11 20.63 39.51
CA LEU A 4 7.60 20.10 38.23
C LEU A 4 7.05 18.69 38.02
N LYS A 5 6.14 18.55 37.04
CA LYS A 5 5.62 17.25 36.62
C LYS A 5 6.76 16.45 36.00
N THR A 6 7.22 15.42 36.69
CA THR A 6 8.24 14.49 36.18
C THR A 6 7.67 13.70 34.99
N SER A 7 8.53 13.17 34.12
CA SER A 7 8.15 12.43 32.90
C SER A 7 7.19 11.25 33.16
N ALA A 8 7.12 10.76 34.39
CA ALA A 8 6.17 9.76 34.86
C ALA A 8 4.70 10.24 34.92
N GLN A 9 4.47 11.56 34.98
CA GLN A 9 3.13 12.17 35.02
C GLN A 9 2.63 12.61 33.63
N LEU A 10 3.49 12.54 32.61
CA LEU A 10 3.08 12.69 31.21
C LEU A 10 2.47 11.36 30.76
N ARG A 11 1.17 11.36 30.40
CA ARG A 11 0.54 10.23 29.71
C ARG A 11 1.22 10.05 28.35
N THR A 12 2.29 9.27 28.33
CA THR A 12 2.91 8.84 27.08
C THR A 12 1.97 7.85 26.38
N MET A 13 2.05 7.76 25.04
CA MET A 13 1.22 6.86 24.23
C MET A 13 1.22 5.40 24.73
N ARG A 14 2.26 4.99 25.48
CA ARG A 14 2.37 3.68 26.13
C ARG A 14 1.34 3.43 27.25
N HIS A 15 0.83 4.47 27.90
CA HIS A 15 -0.19 4.36 28.97
C HIS A 15 -1.62 4.26 28.45
N VAL A 16 -1.84 4.57 27.17
CA VAL A 16 -3.15 4.40 26.55
C VAL A 16 -3.31 2.92 26.25
N LYS A 17 -4.18 2.23 27.00
CA LYS A 17 -4.48 0.78 26.84
C LYS A 17 -4.77 0.37 25.38
N SER A 18 -5.20 1.31 24.54
CA SER A 18 -5.49 1.09 23.12
C SER A 18 -4.31 1.28 22.16
N TYR A 19 -3.13 1.70 22.61
CA TYR A 19 -2.00 1.93 21.69
C TYR A 19 -1.52 0.63 21.03
N ARG A 20 -1.48 -0.47 21.78
CA ARG A 20 -1.14 -1.80 21.23
C ARG A 20 -2.26 -2.41 20.39
N SER A 21 -3.50 -1.94 20.54
CA SER A 21 -4.65 -2.41 19.77
C SER A 21 -4.93 -1.56 18.53
N CYS A 22 -4.10 -0.57 18.21
CA CYS A 22 -4.20 0.20 16.99
C CYS A 22 -3.39 -0.52 15.89
N PRO A 23 -4.03 -1.26 14.97
CA PRO A 23 -3.31 -2.03 13.95
C PRO A 23 -2.38 -1.17 13.09
N THR A 24 -2.72 0.12 12.93
CA THR A 24 -1.89 1.14 12.27
C THR A 24 -0.54 1.37 12.96
N SER A 25 -0.48 1.27 14.29
CA SER A 25 0.74 1.49 15.08
C SER A 25 1.54 0.20 15.31
N THR A 26 0.90 -0.96 15.25
CA THR A 26 1.53 -2.27 15.47
C THR A 26 2.20 -2.83 14.20
N GLY A 27 2.05 -2.16 13.05
CA GLY A 27 2.56 -2.65 11.76
C GLY A 27 1.90 -3.96 11.32
N MET A 28 0.74 -4.29 11.88
CA MET A 28 -0.02 -5.47 11.48
C MET A 28 -0.54 -5.23 10.06
N PRO A 29 -0.11 -6.03 9.05
CA PRO A 29 -0.61 -5.87 7.71
C PRO A 29 -2.12 -6.12 7.74
N MET A 30 -2.89 -5.10 7.36
CA MET A 30 -4.31 -5.30 7.11
C MET A 30 -4.39 -6.16 5.86
N LEU A 31 -4.52 -7.48 6.02
CA LEU A 31 -4.55 -8.50 4.96
C LEU A 31 -5.36 -8.05 3.73
N GLY A 32 -6.51 -7.40 3.94
CA GLY A 32 -7.34 -6.86 2.86
C GLY A 32 -6.68 -5.74 2.03
N LEU A 33 -5.89 -4.86 2.64
CA LEU A 33 -5.13 -3.82 1.92
C LEU A 33 -3.98 -4.42 1.10
N GLU A 34 -3.27 -5.40 1.64
CA GLU A 34 -2.18 -6.05 0.90
C GLU A 34 -2.71 -6.85 -0.29
N LEU A 35 -3.81 -7.58 -0.12
CA LEU A 35 -4.51 -8.27 -1.20
C LEU A 35 -4.97 -7.28 -2.27
N GLY A 36 -5.57 -6.15 -1.89
CA GLY A 36 -5.98 -5.10 -2.82
C GLY A 36 -4.80 -4.55 -3.64
N ARG A 37 -3.65 -4.33 -2.98
CA ARG A 37 -2.42 -3.88 -3.65
C ARG A 37 -1.91 -4.92 -4.66
N ILE A 38 -1.87 -6.19 -4.27
CA ILE A 38 -1.41 -7.29 -5.14
C ILE A 38 -2.32 -7.40 -6.36
N CYS A 39 -3.64 -7.42 -6.17
CA CYS A 39 -4.60 -7.48 -7.26
C CYS A 39 -4.45 -6.31 -8.23
N GLN A 40 -4.24 -5.08 -7.73
CA GLN A 40 -4.01 -3.92 -8.59
C GLN A 40 -2.72 -4.02 -9.40
N GLU A 41 -1.63 -4.52 -8.81
CA GLU A 41 -0.37 -4.72 -9.53
C GLU A 41 -0.50 -5.79 -10.62
N GLU A 42 -1.19 -6.90 -10.34
CA GLU A 42 -1.46 -7.92 -11.36
C GLU A 42 -2.32 -7.37 -12.50
N LEU A 43 -3.38 -6.60 -12.21
CA LEU A 43 -4.17 -5.92 -13.24
C LEU A 43 -3.32 -4.96 -14.09
N ARG A 44 -2.41 -4.21 -13.46
CA ARG A 44 -1.48 -3.31 -14.17
C ARG A 44 -0.55 -4.09 -15.10
N ARG A 45 -0.03 -5.24 -14.66
CA ARG A 45 0.82 -6.13 -15.47
C ARG A 45 0.07 -6.64 -16.70
N TRP A 46 -1.14 -7.17 -16.51
CA TRP A 46 -1.98 -7.65 -17.61
C TRP A 46 -2.31 -6.55 -18.63
N ASN A 47 -2.67 -5.35 -18.16
CA ASN A 47 -2.94 -4.22 -19.05
C ASN A 47 -1.72 -3.83 -19.89
N ARG A 48 -0.52 -3.80 -19.29
CA ARG A 48 0.73 -3.52 -20.01
C ARG A 48 1.04 -4.60 -21.06
N GLU A 49 0.75 -5.86 -20.77
CA GLU A 49 0.98 -6.95 -21.72
C GLU A 49 -0.01 -6.94 -22.87
N MET A 50 -1.31 -6.76 -22.60
CA MET A 50 -2.33 -6.59 -23.63
C MET A 50 -2.00 -5.43 -24.57
N ARG A 51 -1.61 -4.27 -24.01
CA ARG A 51 -1.23 -3.11 -24.82
C ARG A 51 -0.02 -3.39 -25.72
N ARG A 52 0.99 -4.11 -25.20
CA ARG A 52 2.15 -4.54 -26.00
C ARG A 52 1.75 -5.47 -27.14
N ARG A 53 0.90 -6.47 -26.88
CA ARG A 53 0.41 -7.40 -27.91
C ARG A 53 -0.42 -6.69 -28.97
N TRP A 54 -1.31 -5.78 -28.56
CA TRP A 54 -2.11 -4.97 -29.47
C TRP A 54 -1.24 -4.09 -30.38
N LEU A 55 -0.25 -3.39 -29.80
CA LEU A 55 0.69 -2.58 -30.58
C LEU A 55 1.49 -3.45 -31.55
N ALA A 56 2.00 -4.61 -31.12
CA ALA A 56 2.75 -5.51 -31.98
C ALA A 56 1.91 -6.01 -33.16
N ALA A 57 0.63 -6.36 -32.93
CA ALA A 57 -0.29 -6.75 -33.98
C ALA A 57 -0.57 -5.58 -34.96
N ALA A 58 -0.81 -4.38 -34.45
CA ALA A 58 -1.02 -3.19 -35.27
C ALA A 58 0.20 -2.86 -36.14
N TRP A 59 1.40 -3.01 -35.60
CA TRP A 59 2.66 -2.84 -36.35
C TRP A 59 2.80 -3.89 -37.45
N ARG A 60 2.56 -5.17 -37.16
CA ARG A 60 2.59 -6.23 -38.19
C ARG A 60 1.61 -5.94 -39.31
N ASN A 61 0.37 -5.57 -38.99
CA ASN A 61 -0.63 -5.23 -39.99
C ASN A 61 -0.22 -4.04 -40.87
N ARG A 62 0.46 -3.04 -40.31
CA ARG A 62 0.99 -1.91 -41.11
C ARG A 62 2.17 -2.31 -41.99
N CYS A 63 3.04 -3.20 -41.52
CA CYS A 63 4.19 -3.67 -42.29
C CYS A 63 3.81 -4.65 -43.40
N CYS A 64 2.74 -5.43 -43.25
CA CYS A 64 2.24 -6.34 -44.29
C CYS A 64 1.50 -5.62 -45.43
N CYS A 65 1.22 -4.32 -45.30
CA CYS A 65 0.57 -3.51 -46.34
C CYS A 65 1.55 -2.60 -47.10
N ARG A 66 2.87 -2.81 -46.94
CA ARG A 66 3.94 -2.23 -47.76
C ARG A 66 4.63 -3.33 -48.55
#